data_AF-A0A2D7XEL2-F1
#
_entry.id   AF-A0A2D7XEL2-F1
#
_cell.length_a   1.000
_cell.length_b   1.000
_cell.length_c   1.000
_cell.angle_alpha   90.00
_cell.angle_beta   90.00
_cell.angle_gamma   90.00
#
_symmetry.space_group_name_H-M   'P 1'
#
loop_
_entity.id
_entity.type
_entity.pdbx_description
1 polymer ?
#
loop_
_entity_poly.entity_id
_entity_poly.type
_entity_poly.pdbx_seq_one_letter_code
_entity_poly.pdbx_strand_id
1 'polypeptide(L)'
;FKSRSAARFHVWTDSVRGVKKNIYSNSTSAEQEFTGGLTAFNSDGYTIVHDSNINSINESGASIVAWNWKAGGTAASNGNGSITSSVSANTEAGFSVVGYTGTGANATVGHGLGAAPDFVIVKNRDRSADWRIYHQNLTGDAKVLTFTTNIEGDNAATFNSTRPTGTVFSVGTSDNTNKLNENMIALCFHSVEGYSEFGSYTGNNSSAGPFVYTGFRPAFLLIKRIDVSSDWVMVDTARDPVNDFANFLYPNLLNDEDTDVATDYFDALSNGFKLRNTWTAINASNGTYIYMAFAEQPFKYANAR
;
A
#
# COMPACT_ATOMS: atom_id res chain seq x y z
N PHE A 1 -6.31 8.17 -3.23
CA PHE A 1 -6.94 9.42 -2.77
C PHE A 1 -7.51 9.24 -1.38
N LYS A 2 -7.32 10.22 -0.50
CA LYS A 2 -7.94 10.24 0.83
C LYS A 2 -8.34 11.65 1.21
N SER A 3 -9.56 11.81 1.75
CA SER A 3 -9.97 13.08 2.38
C SER A 3 -9.22 13.29 3.68
N ARG A 4 -8.75 14.53 3.87
CA ARG A 4 -8.01 14.99 5.04
C ARG A 4 -8.88 15.80 6.01
N SER A 5 -10.02 16.30 5.56
CA SER A 5 -10.88 17.19 6.37
C SER A 5 -12.33 16.71 6.47
N ALA A 6 -12.58 15.46 6.10
CA ALA A 6 -13.87 14.81 6.28
C ALA A 6 -13.72 13.28 6.34
N ALA A 7 -14.56 12.63 7.14
CA ALA A 7 -14.62 11.18 7.21
C ALA A 7 -15.12 10.58 5.88
N ARG A 8 -14.22 10.00 5.08
CA ARG A 8 -14.46 9.51 3.71
C ARG A 8 -13.61 8.29 3.39
N PHE A 9 -14.03 7.53 2.39
CA PHE A 9 -13.32 6.33 1.94
C PHE A 9 -11.91 6.65 1.44
N HIS A 10 -11.00 5.69 1.64
CA HIS A 10 -9.68 5.74 1.02
C HIS A 10 -9.77 5.09 -0.36
N VAL A 11 -9.71 5.89 -1.42
CA VAL A 11 -9.97 5.43 -2.80
C VAL A 11 -8.69 5.05 -3.52
N TRP A 12 -8.69 3.88 -4.14
CA TRP A 12 -7.59 3.34 -4.94
C TRP A 12 -8.03 3.17 -6.40
N THR A 13 -7.20 3.69 -7.29
CA THR A 13 -7.38 3.70 -8.75
C THR A 13 -6.08 3.31 -9.44
N ASP A 14 -6.13 2.66 -10.60
CA ASP A 14 -4.92 2.31 -11.36
C ASP A 14 -5.19 2.21 -12.86
N SER A 15 -4.11 2.24 -13.64
CA SER A 15 -4.16 2.26 -15.10
C SER A 15 -4.60 0.94 -15.73
N VAL A 16 -4.51 -0.19 -15.02
CA VAL A 16 -4.91 -1.51 -15.54
C VAL A 16 -6.42 -1.63 -15.55
N ARG A 17 -7.09 -1.15 -14.49
CA ARG A 17 -8.56 -1.10 -14.42
C ARG A 17 -9.14 0.08 -15.19
N GLY A 18 -8.36 1.15 -15.36
CA GLY A 18 -8.75 2.36 -16.07
C GLY A 18 -9.40 3.41 -15.17
N VAL A 19 -10.09 4.35 -15.80
CA VAL A 19 -10.71 5.50 -15.12
C VAL A 19 -12.07 5.12 -14.52
N LYS A 20 -12.54 5.90 -13.54
CA LYS A 20 -13.85 5.79 -12.87
C LYS A 20 -14.09 4.51 -12.05
N LYS A 21 -13.09 3.63 -11.97
CA LYS A 21 -13.13 2.37 -11.21
C LYS A 21 -12.50 2.55 -9.83
N ASN A 22 -13.30 2.39 -8.80
CA ASN A 22 -12.90 2.66 -7.42
C ASN A 22 -12.98 1.38 -6.57
N ILE A 23 -11.95 1.17 -5.76
CA ILE A 23 -11.92 0.22 -4.66
C ILE A 23 -11.38 0.93 -3.43
N TYR A 24 -11.68 0.41 -2.24
CA TYR A 24 -11.37 1.11 -0.99
C TYR A 24 -10.64 0.20 -0.01
N SER A 25 -9.58 0.68 0.62
CA SER A 25 -8.84 -0.10 1.63
C SER A 25 -9.62 -0.25 2.94
N ASN A 26 -10.48 0.70 3.26
CA ASN A 26 -11.32 0.71 4.47
C ASN A 26 -12.76 0.21 4.22
N SER A 27 -12.98 -0.59 3.17
CA SER A 27 -14.26 -1.25 2.90
C SER A 27 -14.05 -2.63 2.27
N THR A 28 -14.98 -3.54 2.52
CA THR A 28 -15.03 -4.84 1.84
C THR A 28 -15.66 -4.77 0.45
N SER A 29 -16.32 -3.65 0.10
CA SER A 29 -17.04 -3.49 -1.17
C SER A 29 -16.26 -4.01 -2.39
N ALA A 30 -17.02 -4.58 -3.33
CA ALA A 30 -16.54 -4.86 -4.68
C ALA A 30 -16.12 -3.56 -5.40
N GLU A 31 -15.47 -3.69 -6.55
CA GLU A 31 -15.21 -2.54 -7.42
C GLU A 31 -16.51 -1.82 -7.77
N GLN A 32 -16.45 -0.50 -7.73
CA GLN A 32 -17.55 0.36 -8.13
C GLN A 32 -17.13 1.23 -9.30
N GLU A 33 -18.07 1.46 -10.22
CA GLU A 33 -17.92 2.43 -11.29
C GLU A 33 -18.82 3.63 -11.03
N PHE A 34 -18.26 4.82 -11.21
CA PHE A 34 -18.96 6.08 -11.03
C PHE A 34 -18.91 6.93 -12.31
N THR A 35 -19.67 8.02 -12.35
CA THR A 35 -19.62 8.94 -13.49
C THR A 35 -18.43 9.90 -13.38
N GLY A 36 -18.06 10.28 -12.16
CA GLY A 36 -16.83 11.01 -11.81
C GLY A 36 -15.78 10.13 -11.11
N GLY A 37 -15.01 10.72 -10.21
CA GLY A 37 -13.77 10.15 -9.66
C GLY A 37 -12.57 10.49 -10.55
N LEU A 38 -11.60 9.57 -10.66
CA LEU A 38 -10.51 9.70 -11.62
C LEU A 38 -11.04 9.57 -13.05
N THR A 39 -10.89 10.58 -13.90
CA THR A 39 -11.42 10.60 -15.27
C THR A 39 -10.36 10.58 -16.35
N ALA A 40 -9.10 10.88 -16.02
CA ALA A 40 -7.97 10.75 -16.95
C ALA A 40 -6.65 10.48 -16.23
N PHE A 41 -5.82 9.64 -16.84
CA PHE A 41 -4.39 9.58 -16.57
C PHE A 41 -3.69 10.48 -17.58
N ASN A 42 -2.97 11.50 -17.10
CA ASN A 42 -2.24 12.44 -17.92
C ASN A 42 -0.75 12.07 -17.94
N SER A 43 0.05 12.73 -18.78
CA SER A 43 1.50 12.49 -18.86
C SER A 43 2.25 12.78 -17.55
N ASP A 44 1.75 13.74 -16.77
CA ASP A 44 2.36 14.30 -15.56
C ASP A 44 1.40 14.35 -14.37
N GLY A 45 0.29 13.60 -14.42
CA GLY A 45 -0.68 13.59 -13.34
C GLY A 45 -2.00 12.96 -13.74
N TYR A 46 -3.09 13.55 -13.27
CA TYR A 46 -4.42 13.02 -13.46
C TYR A 46 -5.49 14.12 -13.46
N THR A 47 -6.66 13.76 -13.96
CA THR A 47 -7.88 14.59 -13.84
C THR A 47 -8.88 13.88 -12.94
N ILE A 48 -9.41 14.59 -11.97
CA ILE A 48 -10.49 14.12 -11.09
C ILE A 48 -11.72 15.02 -11.24
N VAL A 49 -12.89 14.41 -11.16
CA VAL A 49 -14.20 15.09 -11.21
C VAL A 49 -15.02 14.64 -10.01
N HIS A 50 -15.70 15.58 -9.36
CA HIS A 50 -16.62 15.26 -8.27
C HIS A 50 -17.80 14.42 -8.79
N ASP A 51 -18.21 13.43 -8.01
CA ASP A 51 -19.45 12.69 -8.23
C ASP A 51 -20.18 12.59 -6.89
N SER A 52 -21.45 12.99 -6.87
CA SER A 52 -22.26 13.08 -5.65
C SER A 52 -22.51 11.72 -4.97
N ASN A 53 -22.24 10.61 -5.66
CA ASN A 53 -22.29 9.27 -5.06
C ASN A 53 -20.97 8.87 -4.37
N ILE A 54 -19.90 9.66 -4.57
CA ILE A 54 -18.58 9.45 -3.97
C ILE A 54 -18.00 10.77 -3.47
N ASN A 55 -18.37 11.13 -2.24
CA ASN A 55 -17.83 12.28 -1.53
C ASN A 55 -16.34 12.12 -1.14
N SER A 56 -15.64 11.09 -1.63
CA SER A 56 -14.24 10.80 -1.28
C SER A 56 -13.23 11.43 -2.24
N ILE A 57 -13.68 11.95 -3.40
CA ILE A 57 -12.82 12.58 -4.41
C ILE A 57 -13.43 13.90 -4.86
N ASN A 58 -12.64 14.98 -4.80
CA ASN A 58 -12.99 16.32 -5.28
C ASN A 58 -14.30 16.87 -4.69
N GLU A 59 -14.64 16.50 -3.45
CA GLU A 59 -15.82 17.03 -2.74
C GLU A 59 -15.64 18.53 -2.42
N SER A 60 -16.68 19.32 -2.65
CA SER A 60 -16.66 20.76 -2.34
C SER A 60 -16.43 21.00 -0.85
N GLY A 61 -15.41 21.81 -0.53
CA GLY A 61 -15.06 22.14 0.86
C GLY A 61 -14.23 21.07 1.58
N ALA A 62 -13.89 19.95 0.92
CA ALA A 62 -13.00 18.94 1.46
C ALA A 62 -11.59 19.04 0.85
N SER A 63 -10.58 18.90 1.69
CA SER A 63 -9.19 18.75 1.25
C SER A 63 -8.86 17.28 1.05
N ILE A 64 -8.06 16.96 0.02
CA ILE A 64 -7.64 15.60 -0.29
C ILE A 64 -6.13 15.49 -0.43
N VAL A 65 -5.61 14.28 -0.24
CA VAL A 65 -4.24 13.88 -0.60
C VAL A 65 -4.29 12.70 -1.57
N ALA A 66 -3.26 12.59 -2.40
CA ALA A 66 -3.02 11.46 -3.27
C ALA A 66 -1.55 11.06 -3.23
N TRP A 67 -1.30 9.77 -3.06
CA TRP A 67 0.01 9.14 -3.22
C TRP A 67 -0.01 8.36 -4.53
N ASN A 68 0.97 8.62 -5.38
CA ASN A 68 0.97 8.15 -6.75
C ASN A 68 2.27 7.41 -7.04
N TRP A 69 2.14 6.20 -7.57
CA TRP A 69 3.27 5.41 -8.07
C TRP A 69 3.10 5.19 -9.56
N LYS A 70 4.15 5.47 -10.33
CA LYS A 70 4.14 5.29 -11.78
C LYS A 70 4.50 3.84 -12.13
N ALA A 71 3.51 3.08 -12.58
CA ALA A 71 3.68 1.75 -13.16
C ALA A 71 4.28 1.82 -14.59
N GLY A 72 4.24 0.72 -15.33
CA GLY A 72 4.86 0.57 -16.66
C GLY A 72 4.13 1.24 -17.83
N GLY A 73 3.01 1.93 -17.60
CA GLY A 73 2.15 2.47 -18.66
C GLY A 73 1.00 1.52 -19.02
N THR A 74 0.73 1.34 -20.32
CA THR A 74 -0.33 0.45 -20.81
C THR A 74 -0.05 -1.01 -20.41
N ALA A 75 -1.06 -1.67 -19.85
CA ALA A 75 -0.92 -3.05 -19.42
C ALA A 75 -0.73 -4.01 -20.61
N ALA A 76 0.18 -4.97 -20.48
CA ALA A 76 0.47 -5.98 -21.47
C ALA A 76 0.20 -7.40 -20.93
N SER A 77 -0.12 -8.34 -21.81
CA SER A 77 -0.29 -9.74 -21.43
C SER A 77 1.04 -10.34 -20.94
N ASN A 78 0.98 -11.07 -19.83
CA ASN A 78 2.10 -11.77 -19.22
C ASN A 78 1.75 -13.24 -18.98
N GLY A 79 2.50 -14.13 -19.64
CA GLY A 79 2.30 -15.58 -19.57
C GLY A 79 3.17 -16.30 -18.52
N ASN A 80 3.87 -15.56 -17.65
CA ASN A 80 4.59 -16.18 -16.54
C ASN A 80 3.61 -16.73 -15.50
N GLY A 81 3.87 -17.95 -15.04
CA GLY A 81 2.99 -18.64 -14.08
C GLY A 81 1.88 -19.44 -14.76
N SER A 82 0.94 -19.95 -13.97
CA SER A 82 -0.19 -20.75 -14.46
C SER A 82 -1.42 -19.91 -14.81
N ILE A 83 -1.49 -18.65 -14.38
CA ILE A 83 -2.53 -17.69 -14.74
C ILE A 83 -1.92 -16.61 -15.65
N THR A 84 -2.46 -16.47 -16.86
CA THR A 84 -2.14 -15.32 -17.72
C THR A 84 -2.69 -14.05 -17.08
N SER A 85 -1.84 -13.03 -16.99
CA SER A 85 -2.15 -11.76 -16.32
C SER A 85 -1.97 -10.57 -17.26
N SER A 86 -2.57 -9.44 -16.91
CA SER A 86 -2.39 -8.14 -17.55
C SER A 86 -1.54 -7.26 -16.64
N VAL A 87 -0.35 -6.90 -17.09
CA VAL A 87 0.70 -6.31 -16.23
C VAL A 87 1.12 -4.95 -16.75
N SER A 88 1.13 -3.95 -15.85
CA SER A 88 1.83 -2.68 -16.03
C SER A 88 2.94 -2.60 -14.99
N ALA A 89 4.19 -2.82 -15.40
CA ALA A 89 5.33 -2.91 -14.48
C ALA A 89 6.39 -1.83 -14.78
N ASN A 90 6.77 -1.10 -13.75
CA ASN A 90 7.95 -0.24 -13.75
C ASN A 90 9.03 -0.92 -12.91
N THR A 91 9.91 -1.66 -13.59
CA THR A 91 10.98 -2.43 -12.96
C THR A 91 12.03 -1.52 -12.30
N GLU A 92 12.25 -0.32 -12.82
CA GLU A 92 13.19 0.66 -12.25
C GLU A 92 12.70 1.22 -10.91
N ALA A 93 11.39 1.40 -10.76
CA ALA A 93 10.76 1.85 -9.51
C ALA A 93 10.27 0.71 -8.63
N GLY A 94 10.50 -0.54 -9.04
CA GLY A 94 10.07 -1.74 -8.33
C GLY A 94 8.57 -1.83 -8.06
N PHE A 95 7.73 -1.33 -8.97
CA PHE A 95 6.28 -1.30 -8.81
C PHE A 95 5.53 -1.88 -10.01
N SER A 96 4.54 -2.73 -9.74
CA SER A 96 3.70 -3.36 -10.75
C SER A 96 2.23 -3.40 -10.36
N VAL A 97 1.37 -3.22 -11.36
CA VAL A 97 -0.07 -3.42 -11.26
C VAL A 97 -0.46 -4.60 -12.14
N VAL A 98 -1.15 -5.58 -11.56
CA VAL A 98 -1.40 -6.90 -12.16
C VAL A 98 -2.88 -7.23 -12.10
N GLY A 99 -3.56 -7.29 -13.24
CA GLY A 99 -4.93 -7.79 -13.36
C GLY A 99 -4.94 -9.27 -13.77
N TYR A 100 -5.80 -10.09 -13.15
CA TYR A 100 -5.95 -11.49 -13.53
C TYR A 100 -7.33 -12.03 -13.16
N THR A 101 -7.72 -13.17 -13.72
CA THR A 101 -8.94 -13.89 -13.37
C THR A 101 -8.59 -15.13 -12.56
N GLY A 102 -9.24 -15.29 -11.40
CA GLY A 102 -8.94 -16.39 -10.48
C GLY A 102 -9.39 -17.75 -11.01
N THR A 103 -8.72 -18.81 -10.55
CA THR A 103 -8.94 -20.20 -10.98
C THR A 103 -9.59 -21.07 -9.91
N GLY A 104 -9.67 -20.61 -8.65
CA GLY A 104 -10.15 -21.39 -7.51
C GLY A 104 -9.21 -22.52 -7.07
N ALA A 105 -8.03 -22.64 -7.68
CA ALA A 105 -7.05 -23.68 -7.42
C ALA A 105 -5.64 -23.08 -7.27
N ASN A 106 -4.75 -23.74 -6.53
CA ASN A 106 -3.37 -23.28 -6.35
C ASN A 106 -2.72 -22.92 -7.69
N ALA A 107 -2.19 -21.70 -7.78
CA ALA A 107 -1.71 -21.13 -9.03
C ALA A 107 -0.62 -20.09 -8.79
N THR A 108 -0.01 -19.63 -9.89
CA THR A 108 0.98 -18.56 -9.89
C THR A 108 0.61 -17.49 -10.91
N VAL A 109 0.89 -16.23 -10.59
CA VAL A 109 0.54 -15.06 -11.39
C VAL A 109 1.79 -14.25 -11.67
N GLY A 110 2.03 -13.94 -12.95
CA GLY A 110 3.16 -13.11 -13.38
C GLY A 110 3.02 -11.65 -12.95
N HIS A 111 4.09 -11.05 -12.39
CA HIS A 111 4.08 -9.63 -11.97
C HIS A 111 5.03 -8.73 -12.76
N GLY A 112 5.95 -9.30 -13.55
CA GLY A 112 6.78 -8.54 -14.50
C GLY A 112 7.87 -7.64 -13.88
N LEU A 113 8.24 -7.83 -12.61
CA LEU A 113 9.24 -6.99 -11.94
C LEU A 113 10.69 -7.43 -12.18
N GLY A 114 10.94 -8.71 -12.48
CA GLY A 114 12.30 -9.25 -12.60
C GLY A 114 13.01 -9.47 -11.25
N ALA A 115 12.44 -8.99 -10.15
CA ALA A 115 12.85 -9.23 -8.77
C ALA A 115 11.64 -9.64 -7.92
N ALA A 116 11.87 -10.38 -6.84
CA ALA A 116 10.80 -10.87 -5.99
C ALA A 116 10.13 -9.71 -5.25
N PRO A 117 8.79 -9.57 -5.32
CA PRO A 117 8.07 -8.59 -4.52
C PRO A 117 8.27 -8.81 -3.01
N ASP A 118 8.57 -7.72 -2.30
CA ASP A 118 8.64 -7.67 -0.84
C ASP A 118 7.24 -7.43 -0.22
N PHE A 119 6.35 -6.81 -1.00
CA PHE A 119 4.99 -6.47 -0.59
C PHE A 119 4.01 -6.72 -1.75
N VAL A 120 2.98 -7.51 -1.50
CA VAL A 120 1.92 -7.81 -2.49
C VAL A 120 0.57 -7.57 -1.86
N ILE A 121 -0.24 -6.74 -2.51
CA ILE A 121 -1.59 -6.38 -2.06
C ILE A 121 -2.58 -6.85 -3.13
N VAL A 122 -3.53 -7.70 -2.76
CA VAL A 122 -4.52 -8.27 -3.69
C VAL A 122 -5.94 -7.89 -3.26
N LYS A 123 -6.78 -7.51 -4.23
CA LYS A 123 -8.21 -7.29 -4.05
C LYS A 123 -9.00 -8.08 -5.09
N ASN A 124 -9.97 -8.82 -4.60
CA ASN A 124 -11.06 -9.32 -5.44
C ASN A 124 -12.04 -8.18 -5.76
N ARG A 125 -12.29 -7.99 -7.06
CA ARG A 125 -13.05 -6.87 -7.62
C ARG A 125 -14.53 -7.18 -7.79
N ASP A 126 -14.91 -8.44 -7.86
CA ASP A 126 -16.28 -8.85 -8.25
C ASP A 126 -17.16 -9.17 -7.03
N ARG A 127 -16.63 -9.06 -5.82
CA ARG A 127 -17.38 -9.36 -4.59
C ARG A 127 -17.00 -8.50 -3.39
N SER A 128 -17.86 -8.57 -2.38
CA SER A 128 -17.52 -8.10 -1.04
C SER A 128 -16.46 -9.02 -0.43
N ALA A 129 -15.24 -8.51 -0.29
CA ALA A 129 -14.08 -9.24 0.22
C ALA A 129 -13.02 -8.26 0.75
N ASP A 130 -12.35 -8.64 1.84
CA ASP A 130 -11.17 -7.93 2.31
C ASP A 130 -10.00 -8.05 1.35
N TRP A 131 -9.16 -7.01 1.34
CA TRP A 131 -7.81 -7.04 0.78
C TRP A 131 -6.95 -8.10 1.46
N ARG A 132 -6.03 -8.70 0.71
CA ARG A 132 -5.03 -9.62 1.24
C ARG A 132 -3.64 -9.11 0.97
N ILE A 133 -2.84 -9.06 2.02
CA ILE A 133 -1.52 -8.43 2.00
C ILE A 133 -0.47 -9.45 2.42
N TYR A 134 0.49 -9.69 1.53
CA TYR A 134 1.74 -10.36 1.81
C TYR A 134 2.81 -9.30 2.12
N HIS A 135 3.64 -9.57 3.12
CA HIS A 135 4.87 -8.82 3.38
C HIS A 135 6.00 -9.80 3.73
N GLN A 136 7.20 -9.59 3.20
CA GLN A 136 8.31 -10.54 3.36
C GLN A 136 8.78 -10.77 4.80
N ASN A 137 8.53 -9.81 5.70
CA ASN A 137 8.88 -9.87 7.12
C ASN A 137 7.72 -10.25 8.05
N LEU A 138 6.64 -10.86 7.53
CA LEU A 138 5.68 -11.55 8.40
C LEU A 138 6.33 -12.79 9.04
N THR A 139 5.77 -13.30 10.13
CA THR A 139 6.42 -14.36 10.94
C THR A 139 6.44 -15.74 10.28
N GLY A 140 5.82 -15.91 9.11
CA GLY A 140 5.91 -17.12 8.30
C GLY A 140 5.20 -16.97 6.96
N ASP A 141 5.45 -17.91 6.04
CA ASP A 141 4.96 -17.80 4.66
C ASP A 141 3.43 -17.93 4.52
N ALA A 142 2.77 -18.56 5.49
CA ALA A 142 1.31 -18.65 5.56
C ALA A 142 0.64 -17.37 6.09
N LYS A 143 1.44 -16.42 6.61
CA LYS A 143 0.91 -15.23 7.26
C LYS A 143 0.38 -14.22 6.25
N VAL A 144 -0.70 -13.55 6.63
CA VAL A 144 -1.38 -12.57 5.79
C VAL A 144 -1.95 -11.44 6.63
N LEU A 145 -1.95 -10.25 6.06
CA LEU A 145 -2.61 -9.08 6.63
C LEU A 145 -3.83 -8.65 5.80
N THR A 146 -4.65 -7.81 6.42
CA THR A 146 -5.76 -7.09 5.80
C THR A 146 -5.67 -5.62 6.21
N PHE A 147 -6.35 -4.72 5.49
CA PHE A 147 -6.50 -3.32 5.93
C PHE A 147 -7.54 -3.21 7.06
N THR A 148 -7.20 -3.78 8.22
CA THR A 148 -7.97 -3.71 9.47
C THR A 148 -6.99 -3.58 10.64
N THR A 149 -7.50 -3.54 11.87
CA THR A 149 -6.68 -3.54 13.09
C THR A 149 -6.02 -4.89 13.38
N ASN A 150 -6.46 -5.95 12.72
CA ASN A 150 -6.02 -7.32 12.99
C ASN A 150 -4.48 -7.46 12.94
N ILE A 151 -3.99 -8.40 13.75
CA ILE A 151 -2.62 -8.91 13.64
C ILE A 151 -2.46 -9.73 12.36
N GLU A 152 -1.25 -10.18 12.07
CA GLU A 152 -1.03 -11.17 11.01
C GLU A 152 -1.84 -12.46 11.28
N GLY A 153 -2.66 -12.85 10.31
CA GLY A 153 -3.46 -14.07 10.34
C GLY A 153 -2.71 -15.22 9.69
N ASP A 154 -3.02 -16.46 10.09
CA ASP A 154 -2.49 -17.67 9.45
C ASP A 154 -3.49 -18.20 8.41
N ASN A 155 -3.15 -18.10 7.13
CA ASN A 155 -4.01 -18.59 6.06
C ASN A 155 -3.22 -18.95 4.79
N ALA A 156 -2.73 -20.18 4.77
CA ALA A 156 -2.06 -20.79 3.62
C ALA A 156 -2.86 -20.68 2.31
N ALA A 157 -4.20 -20.70 2.35
CA ALA A 157 -5.02 -20.65 1.14
C ALA A 157 -4.94 -19.29 0.41
N THR A 158 -4.35 -18.26 1.02
CA THR A 158 -4.27 -16.93 0.39
C THR A 158 -3.14 -16.85 -0.64
N PHE A 159 -1.89 -17.01 -0.19
CA PHE A 159 -0.68 -16.95 -1.01
C PHE A 159 0.04 -18.31 -1.13
N ASN A 160 -0.68 -19.40 -0.86
CA ASN A 160 -0.20 -20.78 -0.93
C ASN A 160 1.05 -21.06 -0.06
N SER A 161 1.21 -20.35 1.05
CA SER A 161 2.41 -20.43 1.91
C SER A 161 3.74 -20.41 1.14
N THR A 162 3.81 -19.63 0.07
CA THR A 162 4.94 -19.64 -0.86
C THR A 162 5.36 -18.21 -1.14
N ARG A 163 6.64 -17.90 -0.89
CA ARG A 163 7.20 -16.58 -1.17
C ARG A 163 7.21 -16.29 -2.68
N PRO A 164 6.99 -15.03 -3.10
CA PRO A 164 7.16 -14.63 -4.50
C PRO A 164 8.58 -14.90 -5.02
N THR A 165 8.71 -15.05 -6.33
CA THR A 165 9.98 -15.14 -7.06
C THR A 165 10.16 -13.91 -7.94
N GLY A 166 11.26 -13.82 -8.71
CA GLY A 166 11.48 -12.72 -9.64
C GLY A 166 10.45 -12.57 -10.75
N THR A 167 9.62 -13.59 -10.99
CA THR A 167 8.68 -13.59 -12.12
C THR A 167 7.23 -13.81 -11.71
N VAL A 168 6.95 -14.47 -10.59
CA VAL A 168 5.60 -14.83 -10.14
C VAL A 168 5.39 -14.67 -8.64
N PHE A 169 4.16 -14.38 -8.23
CA PHE A 169 3.68 -14.65 -6.87
C PHE A 169 2.68 -15.80 -6.89
N SER A 170 2.54 -16.48 -5.75
CA SER A 170 1.65 -17.62 -5.60
C SER A 170 0.30 -17.20 -5.02
N VAL A 171 -0.77 -17.85 -5.47
CA VAL A 171 -2.10 -17.73 -4.90
C VAL A 171 -2.66 -19.12 -4.59
N GLY A 172 -3.36 -19.25 -3.47
CA GLY A 172 -4.00 -20.51 -3.08
C GLY A 172 -5.45 -20.59 -3.54
N THR A 173 -6.30 -21.24 -2.76
CA THR A 173 -7.73 -21.42 -3.03
C THR A 173 -8.63 -20.34 -2.40
N SER A 174 -8.07 -19.31 -1.77
CA SER A 174 -8.86 -18.26 -1.13
C SER A 174 -9.71 -17.49 -2.13
N ASP A 175 -10.99 -17.35 -1.82
CA ASP A 175 -11.91 -16.52 -2.58
C ASP A 175 -11.45 -15.04 -2.67
N ASN A 176 -10.63 -14.55 -1.73
CA ASN A 176 -10.17 -13.16 -1.72
C ASN A 176 -9.01 -12.89 -2.67
N THR A 177 -8.29 -13.93 -3.12
CA THR A 177 -7.12 -13.77 -4.02
C THR A 177 -7.22 -14.58 -5.30
N ASN A 178 -8.09 -15.57 -5.37
CA ASN A 178 -8.11 -16.50 -6.49
C ASN A 178 -9.45 -17.22 -6.67
N LYS A 179 -10.58 -16.54 -6.45
CA LYS A 179 -11.88 -17.14 -6.73
C LYS A 179 -12.03 -17.46 -8.22
N LEU A 180 -12.49 -18.67 -8.52
CA LEU A 180 -12.79 -19.14 -9.88
C LEU A 180 -13.68 -18.13 -10.62
N ASN A 181 -13.24 -17.70 -11.80
CA ASN A 181 -13.94 -16.81 -12.73
C ASN A 181 -14.21 -15.39 -12.21
N GLU A 182 -13.56 -14.97 -11.13
CA GLU A 182 -13.67 -13.59 -10.63
C GLU A 182 -12.39 -12.80 -10.90
N ASN A 183 -12.55 -11.50 -11.12
CA ASN A 183 -11.47 -10.59 -11.44
C ASN A 183 -10.75 -10.11 -10.18
N MET A 184 -9.42 -10.14 -10.25
CA MET A 184 -8.52 -9.70 -9.20
C MET A 184 -7.67 -8.53 -9.71
N ILE A 185 -7.22 -7.70 -8.78
CA ILE A 185 -6.15 -6.73 -9.01
C ILE A 185 -5.10 -6.92 -7.91
N ALA A 186 -3.83 -6.95 -8.30
CA ALA A 186 -2.70 -7.00 -7.40
C ALA A 186 -1.76 -5.82 -7.63
N LEU A 187 -1.24 -5.28 -6.54
CA LEU A 187 -0.15 -4.31 -6.51
C LEU A 187 1.07 -5.01 -5.94
N CYS A 188 2.16 -5.04 -6.69
CA CYS A 188 3.40 -5.69 -6.29
C CYS A 188 4.50 -4.63 -6.17
N PHE A 189 5.22 -4.67 -5.06
CA PHE A 189 6.35 -3.80 -4.80
C PHE A 189 7.58 -4.60 -4.40
N HIS A 190 8.76 -4.19 -4.86
CA HIS A 190 10.04 -4.59 -4.30
C HIS A 190 10.90 -3.37 -3.96
N SER A 191 11.84 -3.57 -3.05
CA SER A 191 12.78 -2.54 -2.60
C SER A 191 13.70 -2.14 -3.76
N VAL A 192 13.94 -0.84 -3.90
CA VAL A 192 14.86 -0.26 -4.87
C VAL A 192 15.81 0.64 -4.10
N GLU A 193 17.11 0.34 -4.21
CA GLU A 193 18.14 1.06 -3.47
C GLU A 193 18.03 2.58 -3.66
N GLY A 194 17.96 3.31 -2.54
CA GLY A 194 17.86 4.76 -2.52
C GLY A 194 16.49 5.33 -2.93
N TYR A 195 15.48 4.48 -3.16
CA TYR A 195 14.12 4.91 -3.54
C TYR A 195 13.01 4.31 -2.67
N SER A 196 13.01 2.98 -2.46
CA SER A 196 11.97 2.29 -1.70
C SER A 196 12.56 1.16 -0.85
N GLU A 197 12.01 0.98 0.35
CA GLU A 197 12.43 -0.08 1.29
C GLU A 197 11.19 -0.67 1.99
N PHE A 198 11.16 -2.00 2.11
CA PHE A 198 10.10 -2.76 2.77
C PHE A 198 10.72 -3.67 3.84
N GLY A 199 10.49 -3.34 5.11
CA GLY A 199 11.22 -3.95 6.21
C GLY A 199 10.40 -4.14 7.48
N SER A 200 11.08 -4.48 8.57
CA SER A 200 10.51 -4.55 9.91
C SER A 200 11.40 -3.90 10.97
N TYR A 201 10.82 -3.58 12.11
CA TYR A 201 11.55 -3.12 13.29
C TYR A 201 10.86 -3.52 14.59
N THR A 202 11.60 -3.46 15.69
CA THR A 202 11.09 -3.73 17.05
C THR A 202 10.99 -2.42 17.83
N GLY A 203 9.80 -2.12 18.36
CA GLY A 203 9.57 -0.96 19.22
C GLY A 203 10.20 -1.13 20.61
N ASN A 204 10.47 -0.01 21.28
CA ASN A 204 11.13 0.02 22.59
C ASN A 204 10.40 0.86 23.67
N ASN A 205 9.22 1.44 23.36
CA ASN A 205 8.47 2.30 24.28
C ASN A 205 9.28 3.45 24.87
N SER A 206 10.14 4.07 24.06
CA SER A 206 10.92 5.26 24.41
C SER A 206 10.71 6.37 23.40
N SER A 207 10.66 7.63 23.85
CA SER A 207 10.71 8.79 22.95
C SER A 207 12.08 8.94 22.27
N ALA A 208 13.12 8.28 22.78
CA ALA A 208 14.33 7.96 22.03
C ALA A 208 14.15 6.60 21.35
N GLY A 209 13.14 6.49 20.48
CA GLY A 209 12.70 5.25 19.84
C GLY A 209 13.74 4.61 18.93
N PRO A 210 13.47 3.46 18.29
CA PRO A 210 14.41 2.86 17.35
C PRO A 210 14.69 3.79 16.16
N PHE A 211 15.93 3.74 15.66
CA PHE A 211 16.27 4.27 14.34
C PHE A 211 16.13 3.13 13.33
N VAL A 212 15.45 3.39 12.22
CA VAL A 212 15.25 2.44 11.13
C VAL A 212 15.96 2.98 9.89
N TYR A 213 16.99 2.27 9.45
CA TYR A 213 17.75 2.63 8.24
C TYR A 213 16.99 2.17 7.00
N THR A 214 16.82 3.07 6.03
CA THR A 214 16.22 2.79 4.72
C THR A 214 17.18 3.12 3.56
N GLY A 215 18.32 3.76 3.84
CA GLY A 215 19.29 4.16 2.81
C GLY A 215 18.90 5.42 2.03
N PHE A 216 17.80 6.09 2.39
CA PHE A 216 17.35 7.36 1.82
C PHE A 216 16.56 8.14 2.87
N ARG A 217 16.25 9.42 2.60
CA ARG A 217 15.28 10.19 3.40
C ARG A 217 13.86 9.81 3.02
N PRO A 218 13.07 9.15 3.89
CA PRO A 218 11.70 8.81 3.54
C PRO A 218 10.86 10.07 3.41
N ALA A 219 10.05 10.13 2.35
CA ALA A 219 9.01 11.12 2.14
C ALA A 219 7.62 10.57 2.43
N PHE A 220 7.47 9.24 2.43
CA PHE A 220 6.24 8.52 2.75
C PHE A 220 6.58 7.29 3.61
N LEU A 221 5.76 7.02 4.63
CA LEU A 221 5.79 5.80 5.42
C LEU A 221 4.38 5.24 5.60
N LEU A 222 4.27 3.92 5.47
CA LEU A 222 3.13 3.14 5.90
C LEU A 222 3.61 2.08 6.90
N ILE A 223 3.08 2.08 8.11
CA ILE A 223 3.52 1.22 9.22
C ILE A 223 2.34 0.39 9.73
N LYS A 224 2.61 -0.88 10.06
CA LYS A 224 1.63 -1.75 10.73
C LYS A 224 2.29 -2.54 11.84
N ARG A 225 1.69 -2.50 13.03
CA ARG A 225 1.97 -3.45 14.09
C ARG A 225 1.39 -4.82 13.75
N ILE A 226 2.19 -5.87 13.87
CA ILE A 226 1.79 -7.23 13.47
C ILE A 226 1.65 -8.22 14.64
N ASP A 227 2.18 -7.90 15.82
CA ASP A 227 2.12 -8.77 17.02
C ASP A 227 0.88 -8.53 17.90
N VAL A 228 0.30 -7.33 17.85
CA VAL A 228 -0.91 -6.95 18.60
C VAL A 228 -1.82 -6.07 17.73
N SER A 229 -3.13 -6.18 17.96
CA SER A 229 -4.14 -5.41 17.23
C SER A 229 -3.87 -3.90 17.34
N SER A 230 -3.82 -3.24 16.19
CA SER A 230 -3.56 -1.81 16.07
C SER A 230 -3.84 -1.35 14.63
N ASP A 231 -4.20 -0.08 14.46
CA ASP A 231 -4.43 0.50 13.14
C ASP A 231 -3.15 0.61 12.31
N TRP A 232 -3.32 0.79 11.00
CA TRP A 232 -2.24 1.12 10.08
C TRP A 232 -1.94 2.62 10.13
N VAL A 233 -0.68 3.02 10.21
CA VAL A 233 -0.30 4.44 10.27
C VAL A 233 0.33 4.86 8.95
N MET A 234 -0.24 5.87 8.30
CA MET A 234 0.24 6.42 7.03
C MET A 234 0.61 7.89 7.18
N VAL A 235 1.86 8.23 6.89
CA VAL A 235 2.42 9.57 7.05
C VAL A 235 3.23 9.97 5.80
N ASP A 236 3.30 11.26 5.51
CA ASP A 236 4.19 11.82 4.50
C ASP A 236 4.68 13.21 4.87
N THR A 237 5.88 13.53 4.42
CA THR A 237 6.55 14.82 4.68
C THR A 237 5.89 16.00 3.96
N ALA A 238 5.09 15.76 2.90
CA ALA A 238 4.52 16.84 2.09
C ALA A 238 3.40 17.58 2.81
N ARG A 239 2.76 16.93 3.78
CA ARG A 239 1.67 17.51 4.58
C ARG A 239 2.16 18.21 5.85
N ASP A 240 3.45 18.13 6.15
CA ASP A 240 3.99 18.65 7.41
C ASP A 240 4.93 19.85 7.21
N PRO A 241 4.60 21.02 7.78
CA PRO A 241 5.38 22.25 7.55
C PRO A 241 6.61 22.40 8.46
N VAL A 242 6.71 21.63 9.56
CA VAL A 242 7.73 21.85 10.61
C VAL A 242 8.37 20.55 11.10
N ASN A 243 7.59 19.47 11.27
CA ASN A 243 8.11 18.18 11.68
C ASN A 243 7.74 17.12 10.65
N ASP A 244 8.73 16.37 10.17
CA ASP A 244 8.66 15.60 8.93
C ASP A 244 7.65 14.43 8.89
N PHE A 245 6.94 14.11 9.98
CA PHE A 245 5.81 13.17 9.99
C PHE A 245 4.88 13.40 11.22
N ALA A 246 4.22 14.54 11.30
CA ALA A 246 3.30 14.90 12.38
C ALA A 246 1.86 14.48 12.08
N ASN A 247 1.41 14.67 10.83
CA ASN A 247 0.05 14.38 10.42
C ASN A 247 -0.07 12.95 9.87
N PHE A 248 -1.03 12.19 10.40
CA PHE A 248 -1.25 10.80 9.98
C PHE A 248 -2.68 10.57 9.48
N LEU A 249 -2.76 9.58 8.61
CA LEU A 249 -4.00 9.02 8.09
C LEU A 249 -3.97 7.50 8.26
N TYR A 250 -5.16 6.92 8.19
CA TYR A 250 -5.36 5.48 8.35
C TYR A 250 -5.92 4.90 7.05
N PRO A 251 -5.23 3.96 6.38
CA PRO A 251 -5.80 3.30 5.20
C PRO A 251 -6.99 2.41 5.54
N ASN A 252 -7.14 1.99 6.79
CA ASN A 252 -8.21 1.12 7.26
C ASN A 252 -9.39 1.84 7.92
N LEU A 253 -9.37 3.18 8.03
CA LEU A 253 -10.45 3.96 8.64
C LEU A 253 -11.03 5.00 7.70
N LEU A 254 -12.24 5.46 8.01
CA LEU A 254 -12.89 6.58 7.32
C LEU A 254 -12.36 7.93 7.80
N ASN A 255 -11.82 8.00 9.02
CA ASN A 255 -11.39 9.22 9.71
C ASN A 255 -10.64 10.17 8.79
N ASP A 256 -10.89 11.45 9.00
CA ASP A 256 -10.08 12.53 8.46
C ASP A 256 -8.66 12.53 9.03
N GLU A 257 -7.85 13.51 8.61
CA GLU A 257 -6.48 13.63 9.07
C GLU A 257 -6.47 13.89 10.57
N ASP A 258 -5.71 13.07 11.28
CA ASP A 258 -5.42 13.34 12.67
C ASP A 258 -4.22 14.28 12.73
N THR A 259 -4.38 15.35 13.48
CA THR A 259 -3.44 16.48 13.54
C THR A 259 -2.99 16.68 14.98
N ASP A 260 -2.11 15.80 15.46
CA ASP A 260 -1.46 16.04 16.75
C ASP A 260 -0.17 16.83 16.55
N VAL A 261 -0.34 18.13 16.28
CA VAL A 261 0.76 19.10 16.08
C VAL A 261 1.66 19.29 17.32
N ALA A 262 1.30 18.73 18.47
CA ALA A 262 2.08 18.87 19.70
C ALA A 262 3.11 17.75 19.90
N THR A 263 3.08 16.70 19.08
CA THR A 263 3.82 15.47 19.37
C THR A 263 4.68 15.03 18.19
N ASP A 264 6.00 14.99 18.41
CA ASP A 264 6.92 14.44 17.41
C ASP A 264 6.78 12.92 17.35
N TYR A 265 6.18 12.38 16.28
CA TYR A 265 6.06 10.93 16.08
C TYR A 265 7.32 10.34 15.46
N PHE A 266 7.88 11.01 14.45
CA PHE A 266 9.06 10.58 13.75
C PHE A 266 9.92 11.77 13.31
N ASP A 267 11.22 11.52 13.15
CA ASP A 267 12.08 12.37 12.33
C ASP A 267 12.38 11.65 11.01
N ALA A 268 12.24 12.34 9.87
CA ALA A 268 12.81 11.88 8.60
C ALA A 268 14.29 12.27 8.52
N LEU A 269 15.16 11.28 8.61
CA LEU A 269 16.61 11.45 8.54
C LEU A 269 17.11 11.17 7.13
N SER A 270 18.32 11.62 6.78
CA SER A 270 18.87 11.49 5.43
C SER A 270 18.97 10.05 4.90
N ASN A 271 18.94 9.06 5.79
CA ASN A 271 19.15 7.64 5.50
C ASN A 271 18.13 6.72 6.20
N GLY A 272 17.04 7.27 6.74
CA GLY A 272 16.06 6.49 7.48
C GLY A 272 15.08 7.36 8.24
N PHE A 273 14.44 6.76 9.24
CA PHE A 273 13.55 7.47 10.14
C PHE A 273 13.80 7.09 11.60
N LYS A 274 13.53 8.03 12.50
CA LYS A 274 13.69 7.83 13.94
C LYS A 274 12.34 7.98 14.61
N LEU A 275 11.93 7.01 15.43
CA LEU A 275 10.71 7.17 16.21
C LEU A 275 10.96 8.08 17.42
N ARG A 276 10.06 9.04 17.63
CA ARG A 276 10.13 10.08 18.68
C ARG A 276 9.02 9.98 19.72
N ASN A 277 8.13 9.01 19.56
CA ASN A 277 6.98 8.81 20.45
C ASN A 277 6.89 7.36 20.95
N THR A 278 6.13 7.13 22.02
CA THR A 278 5.86 5.81 22.64
C THR A 278 4.50 5.22 22.24
N TRP A 279 3.82 5.83 21.27
CA TRP A 279 2.49 5.42 20.83
C TRP A 279 2.52 3.98 20.35
N THR A 280 1.62 3.18 20.90
CA THR A 280 1.66 1.73 20.74
C THR A 280 1.42 1.25 19.31
N ALA A 281 0.83 2.08 18.44
CA ALA A 281 0.67 1.77 17.01
C ALA A 281 1.98 1.85 16.22
N ILE A 282 3.03 2.46 16.78
CA ILE A 282 4.33 2.63 16.11
C ILE A 282 5.52 2.22 16.98
N ASN A 283 5.45 2.26 18.31
CA ASN A 283 6.60 2.08 19.20
C ASN A 283 6.25 1.50 20.59
N ALA A 284 5.47 0.43 20.66
CA ALA A 284 5.28 -0.33 21.89
C ALA A 284 6.54 -1.12 22.26
N SER A 285 6.70 -1.41 23.55
CA SER A 285 7.84 -2.21 24.04
C SER A 285 7.77 -3.62 23.46
N ASN A 286 8.85 -4.05 22.80
CA ASN A 286 8.93 -5.32 22.08
C ASN A 286 7.85 -5.52 20.99
N GLY A 287 7.18 -4.44 20.57
CA GLY A 287 6.21 -4.49 19.49
C GLY A 287 6.91 -4.79 18.16
N THR A 288 6.30 -5.61 17.31
CA THR A 288 6.84 -5.93 15.99
C THR A 288 6.06 -5.20 14.91
N TYR A 289 6.78 -4.47 14.08
CA TYR A 289 6.20 -3.61 13.05
C TYR A 289 6.78 -3.94 11.70
N ILE A 290 5.95 -3.90 10.66
CA ILE A 290 6.40 -3.85 9.26
C ILE A 290 6.22 -2.42 8.74
N TYR A 291 7.00 -2.06 7.73
CA TYR A 291 6.88 -0.75 7.09
C TYR A 291 7.09 -0.82 5.57
N MET A 292 6.51 0.16 4.89
CA MET A 292 6.72 0.49 3.49
C MET A 292 7.18 1.94 3.44
N ALA A 293 8.37 2.20 2.91
CA ALA A 293 8.98 3.52 2.83
C ALA A 293 9.32 3.91 1.39
N PHE A 294 9.11 5.19 1.04
CA PHE A 294 9.51 5.76 -0.24
C PHE A 294 10.21 7.09 -0.06
N ALA A 295 11.25 7.35 -0.85
CA ALA A 295 11.86 8.66 -1.01
C ALA A 295 10.96 9.57 -1.88
N GLU A 296 11.13 10.89 -1.79
CA GLU A 296 10.48 11.85 -2.70
C GLU A 296 11.01 11.71 -4.13
N GLN A 297 12.31 11.42 -4.23
CA GLN A 297 13.06 11.16 -5.45
C GLN A 297 14.23 10.23 -5.09
N PRO A 298 14.75 9.40 -6.02
CA PRO A 298 15.89 8.55 -5.74
C PRO A 298 17.08 9.37 -5.24
N PHE A 299 17.77 8.92 -4.19
CA PHE A 299 18.87 9.69 -3.55
C PHE A 299 19.94 10.15 -4.54
N LYS A 300 20.17 9.38 -5.61
CA LYS A 300 21.08 9.72 -6.72
C LYS A 300 20.77 11.08 -7.38
N TYR A 301 19.52 11.55 -7.31
CA TYR A 301 19.05 12.80 -7.92
C TYR A 301 18.58 13.82 -6.89
N ALA A 302 18.63 13.50 -5.60
CA ALA A 302 18.22 14.40 -4.54
C ALA A 302 19.23 15.56 -4.40
N ASN A 303 18.75 16.79 -4.55
CA ASN A 303 19.52 17.96 -4.13
C ASN A 303 19.63 17.95 -2.61
N ALA A 304 20.82 18.21 -2.06
CA ALA A 304 21.01 18.35 -0.62
C ALA A 304 20.06 19.42 -0.09
N ARG A 305 19.31 19.09 0.97
CA ARG A 305 18.44 20.00 1.71
C ARG A 305 19.02 20.26 3.09
#